data_AF-A0A2P2KHA6-F1
#
_entry.id   AF-A0A2P2KHA6-F1
#
_cell.length_a   1.000
_cell.length_b   1.000
_cell.length_c   1.000
_cell.angle_alpha   90.00
_cell.angle_beta   90.00
_cell.angle_gamma   90.00
#
_symmetry.space_group_name_H-M   'P 1'
#
loop_
_entity.id
_entity.type
_entity.pdbx_description
1 polymer ?
#
loop_
_entity_poly.entity_id
_entity_poly.type
_entity_poly.pdbx_seq_one_letter_code
_entity_poly.pdbx_strand_id
1 'polypeptide(L)'
;MPIGLLRADNNLPPWRPGLTEVFDAIVCDPPYGVRAGGRKSGGRKLLKGAVAPYSVPDDKRTDHIPSTAPYSLVECVHDLLDLAAKMLVMGGRIVYFFPVLRDDDTLETQFPEHPCFKLVAASEQILSTRYSRVLLTMVKVGPYTDNIAEAAKIKHLDFRENHLKWLEDGNIHSSVFSPADSQLTEGSRSLRELKPKYRGKYV
;
A
#
# COMPACT_ATOMS: atom_id res chain seq x y z
N MET A 1 18.74 20.02 -12.68
CA MET A 1 18.30 20.10 -11.28
C MET A 1 17.39 18.92 -11.00
N PRO A 2 17.51 18.21 -9.86
CA PRO A 2 16.48 17.24 -9.47
C PRO A 2 15.13 17.96 -9.38
N ILE A 3 14.06 17.29 -9.83
CA ILE A 3 12.69 17.72 -9.51
C ILE A 3 12.59 17.83 -8.00
N GLY A 4 12.10 18.98 -7.51
CA GLY A 4 11.99 19.26 -6.07
C GLY A 4 10.90 18.43 -5.38
N LEU A 5 10.44 18.89 -4.21
CA LEU A 5 9.33 18.27 -3.50
C LEU A 5 8.02 18.52 -4.24
N LEU A 6 7.34 17.44 -4.65
CA LEU A 6 5.99 17.50 -5.21
C LEU A 6 4.96 17.09 -4.15
N ARG A 7 3.96 17.92 -3.92
CA ARG A 7 2.77 17.54 -3.16
C ARG A 7 1.77 16.91 -4.11
N ALA A 8 1.62 15.60 -4.02
CA ALA A 8 0.76 14.81 -4.89
C ALA A 8 0.04 13.73 -4.09
N ASP A 9 -1.05 13.23 -4.66
CA ASP A 9 -1.75 12.04 -4.16
C ASP A 9 -1.63 10.93 -5.20
N ASN A 10 -1.18 9.76 -4.78
CA ASN A 10 -1.04 8.63 -5.69
C ASN A 10 -2.39 8.03 -6.11
N ASN A 11 -3.44 8.19 -5.30
CA ASN A 11 -4.79 7.77 -5.64
C ASN A 11 -5.37 8.64 -6.77
N LEU A 12 -4.90 9.88 -6.91
CA LEU A 12 -5.28 10.81 -7.97
C LEU A 12 -4.00 11.43 -8.59
N PRO A 13 -3.23 10.65 -9.36
CA PRO A 13 -1.90 11.04 -9.78
C PRO A 13 -1.95 12.31 -10.66
N PRO A 14 -1.17 13.36 -10.35
CA PRO A 14 -1.25 14.65 -11.03
C PRO A 14 -0.45 14.69 -12.34
N TRP A 15 -0.24 13.53 -12.98
CA TRP A 15 0.59 13.43 -14.18
C TRP A 15 -0.20 13.82 -15.42
N ARG A 16 0.45 14.59 -16.31
CA ARG A 16 -0.14 14.94 -17.61
C ARG A 16 -0.50 13.68 -18.42
N PRO A 17 -1.58 13.69 -19.20
CA PRO A 17 -1.85 12.63 -20.17
C PRO A 17 -0.64 12.43 -21.10
N GLY A 18 -0.25 11.17 -21.32
CA GLY A 18 0.90 10.80 -22.15
C GLY A 18 2.28 10.83 -21.46
N LEU A 19 2.37 11.21 -20.17
CA LEU A 19 3.60 11.00 -19.41
C LEU A 19 3.72 9.53 -19.00
N THR A 20 4.75 8.85 -19.51
CA THR A 20 5.06 7.45 -19.24
C THR A 20 6.57 7.26 -19.19
N GLU A 21 7.02 6.22 -18.48
CA GLU A 21 8.41 5.73 -18.54
C GLU A 21 9.49 6.81 -18.31
N VAL A 22 9.33 7.60 -17.25
CA VAL A 22 10.25 8.70 -16.89
C VAL A 22 11.11 8.42 -15.66
N PHE A 23 10.84 7.35 -14.93
CA PHE A 23 11.58 6.98 -13.72
C PHE A 23 12.41 5.73 -13.94
N ASP A 24 13.68 5.77 -13.51
CA ASP A 24 14.53 4.57 -13.45
C ASP A 24 14.18 3.68 -12.26
N ALA A 25 13.78 4.30 -11.15
CA ALA A 25 13.43 3.60 -9.92
C ALA A 25 12.37 4.35 -9.11
N ILE A 26 11.55 3.59 -8.38
CA ILE A 26 10.63 4.08 -7.34
C ILE A 26 11.00 3.37 -6.05
N VAL A 27 11.23 4.13 -4.98
CA VAL A 27 11.55 3.59 -3.65
C VAL A 27 10.63 4.25 -2.62
N CYS A 28 9.88 3.46 -1.85
CA CYS A 28 8.93 4.01 -0.88
C CYS A 28 8.64 3.08 0.32
N ASP A 29 8.06 3.66 1.37
CA ASP A 29 7.52 2.95 2.53
C ASP A 29 6.03 3.31 2.69
N PRO A 30 5.12 2.70 1.89
CA PRO A 30 3.71 3.06 1.91
C PRO A 30 3.06 2.89 3.30
N PRO A 31 2.01 3.66 3.62
CA PRO A 31 1.36 3.58 4.93
C PRO A 31 0.58 2.26 5.08
N TYR A 32 1.01 1.41 6.01
CA TYR A 32 0.37 0.09 6.25
C TYR A 32 -0.77 0.08 7.27
N GLY A 33 -1.13 1.22 7.86
CA GLY A 33 -2.21 1.26 8.85
C GLY A 33 -1.84 0.82 10.26
N VAL A 34 -0.60 0.38 10.52
CA VAL A 34 -0.15 -0.03 11.87
C VAL A 34 0.17 1.17 12.75
N ARG A 35 1.04 2.08 12.31
CA ARG A 35 1.40 3.29 13.10
C ARG A 35 0.74 4.56 12.58
N ALA A 36 0.51 4.62 11.27
CA ALA A 36 -0.20 5.70 10.60
C ALA A 36 -1.19 5.08 9.62
N GLY A 37 -2.45 5.46 9.72
CA GLY A 37 -3.48 5.09 8.76
C GLY A 37 -3.19 5.74 7.42
N GLY A 38 -3.28 4.98 6.33
CA GLY A 38 -3.22 5.54 4.99
C GLY A 38 -4.29 6.63 4.81
N ARG A 39 -3.92 7.71 4.12
CA ARG A 39 -4.83 8.80 3.78
C ARG A 39 -4.76 9.09 2.29
N LYS A 40 -5.93 9.25 1.67
CA LYS A 40 -6.11 9.70 0.29
C LYS A 40 -7.04 10.91 0.26
N SER A 41 -6.98 11.67 -0.82
CA SER A 41 -7.86 12.78 -1.10
C SER A 41 -9.27 12.26 -1.38
N GLY A 42 -10.26 12.98 -0.89
CA GLY A 42 -11.66 12.57 -0.96
C GLY A 42 -12.27 12.61 0.43
N GLY A 43 -13.31 13.41 0.62
CA GLY A 43 -14.00 13.48 1.90
C GLY A 43 -14.79 12.19 2.16
N ARG A 44 -14.90 11.77 3.42
CA ARG A 44 -15.74 10.62 3.82
C ARG A 44 -17.20 10.75 3.35
N LYS A 45 -17.74 11.97 3.26
CA LYS A 45 -19.09 12.23 2.71
C LYS A 45 -19.16 12.06 1.19
N LEU A 46 -18.10 12.42 0.47
CA LEU A 46 -17.97 12.26 -0.97
C LEU A 46 -17.91 10.76 -1.33
N LEU A 47 -17.07 10.00 -0.62
CA LEU A 47 -16.95 8.54 -0.83
C LEU A 47 -18.22 7.77 -0.44
N LYS A 48 -19.04 8.30 0.48
CA LYS A 48 -20.35 7.73 0.82
C LYS A 48 -21.47 8.14 -0.15
N GLY A 49 -21.16 8.91 -1.20
CA GLY A 49 -22.16 9.47 -2.13
C GLY A 49 -23.12 10.48 -1.48
N ALA A 50 -22.87 10.89 -0.24
CA ALA A 50 -23.72 11.80 0.51
C ALA A 50 -23.58 13.26 0.05
N VAL A 51 -22.52 13.57 -0.69
CA VAL A 51 -22.23 14.90 -1.25
C VAL A 51 -21.71 14.71 -2.67
N ALA A 52 -22.22 15.50 -3.63
CA ALA A 52 -21.74 15.49 -5.01
C ALA A 52 -20.30 16.04 -5.10
N PRO A 53 -19.52 15.64 -6.13
CA PRO A 53 -18.23 16.26 -6.41
C PRO A 53 -18.38 17.79 -6.53
N TYR A 54 -17.67 18.51 -5.69
CA TYR A 54 -17.70 19.98 -5.68
C TYR A 54 -16.39 20.53 -6.26
N SER A 55 -16.51 21.45 -7.20
CA SER A 55 -15.36 22.18 -7.72
C SER A 55 -15.03 23.34 -6.78
N VAL A 56 -13.78 23.40 -6.32
CA VAL A 56 -13.31 24.50 -5.47
C VAL A 56 -13.36 25.80 -6.28
N PRO A 57 -14.06 26.84 -5.81
CA PRO A 57 -14.09 28.16 -6.43
C PRO A 57 -12.68 28.73 -6.62
N ASP A 58 -12.48 29.50 -7.69
CA ASP A 58 -11.18 30.05 -8.06
C ASP A 58 -10.55 30.89 -6.93
N ASP A 59 -11.37 31.69 -6.24
CA ASP A 59 -10.98 32.54 -5.12
C ASP A 59 -10.51 31.75 -3.88
N LYS A 60 -10.87 30.47 -3.77
CA LYS A 60 -10.51 29.60 -2.65
C LYS A 60 -9.45 28.56 -2.99
N ARG A 61 -8.98 28.51 -4.24
CA ARG A 61 -8.13 27.43 -4.74
C ARG A 61 -6.73 27.41 -4.13
N THR A 62 -6.12 28.57 -3.92
CA THR A 62 -4.70 28.71 -3.55
C THR A 62 -4.36 28.05 -2.22
N ASP A 63 -5.23 28.23 -1.21
CA ASP A 63 -5.02 27.71 0.15
C ASP A 63 -5.99 26.56 0.49
N HIS A 64 -6.65 25.98 -0.53
CA HIS A 64 -7.58 24.88 -0.30
C HIS A 64 -6.84 23.63 0.17
N ILE A 65 -7.21 23.14 1.35
CA ILE A 65 -6.77 21.84 1.84
C ILE A 65 -7.87 20.82 1.54
N PRO A 66 -7.64 19.87 0.61
CA PRO A 66 -8.64 18.87 0.28
C PRO A 66 -8.93 17.99 1.50
N SER A 67 -10.21 17.66 1.70
CA SER A 67 -10.60 16.67 2.70
C SER A 67 -10.02 15.31 2.35
N THR A 68 -9.62 14.56 3.37
CA THR A 68 -9.01 13.24 3.19
C THR A 68 -9.90 12.13 3.74
N ALA A 69 -9.72 10.93 3.21
CA ALA A 69 -10.37 9.69 3.63
C ALA A 69 -9.32 8.64 3.99
N PRO A 70 -9.70 7.61 4.76
CA PRO A 70 -8.85 6.44 4.92
C PRO A 70 -8.43 5.87 3.56
N TYR A 71 -7.23 5.32 3.51
CA TYR A 71 -6.68 4.66 2.33
C TYR A 71 -6.29 3.26 2.76
N SER A 72 -7.01 2.25 2.29
CA SER A 72 -6.73 0.87 2.68
C SER A 72 -5.39 0.44 2.09
N LEU A 73 -4.72 -0.51 2.75
CA LEU A 73 -3.45 -1.04 2.28
C LEU A 73 -3.56 -1.59 0.86
N VAL A 74 -4.62 -2.36 0.59
CA VAL A 74 -4.85 -3.03 -0.69
C VAL A 74 -5.02 -2.01 -1.82
N GLU A 75 -5.78 -0.94 -1.57
CA GLU A 75 -5.95 0.15 -2.54
C GLU A 75 -4.65 0.93 -2.74
N CYS A 76 -3.93 1.23 -1.66
CA CYS A 76 -2.67 1.97 -1.70
C CYS A 76 -1.60 1.25 -2.51
N VAL A 77 -1.44 -0.06 -2.28
CA VAL A 77 -0.48 -0.88 -3.02
C VAL A 77 -0.90 -1.07 -4.47
N HIS A 78 -2.20 -1.24 -4.74
CA HIS A 78 -2.70 -1.30 -6.11
C HIS A 78 -2.35 -0.04 -6.91
N ASP A 79 -2.71 1.13 -6.40
CA ASP A 79 -2.44 2.41 -7.07
C ASP A 79 -0.93 2.67 -7.20
N LEU A 80 -0.13 2.20 -6.23
CA LEU A 80 1.33 2.29 -6.30
C LEU A 80 1.89 1.44 -7.46
N LEU A 81 1.44 0.19 -7.59
CA LEU A 81 1.89 -0.70 -8.66
C LEU A 81 1.41 -0.23 -10.04
N ASP A 82 0.18 0.28 -10.14
CA ASP A 82 -0.35 0.85 -11.38
C ASP A 82 0.46 2.09 -11.81
N LEU A 83 0.71 3.03 -10.87
CA LEU A 83 1.56 4.19 -11.14
C LEU A 83 2.95 3.73 -11.61
N ALA A 84 3.55 2.79 -10.87
CA ALA A 84 4.89 2.31 -11.17
C ALA A 84 4.96 1.66 -12.56
N ALA A 85 3.94 0.88 -12.93
CA ALA A 85 3.88 0.21 -14.22
C ALA A 85 3.84 1.22 -15.37
N LYS A 86 3.13 2.33 -15.18
CA LYS A 86 3.05 3.43 -16.16
C LYS A 86 4.33 4.28 -16.21
N MET A 87 4.94 4.56 -15.07
CA MET A 87 5.99 5.57 -14.95
C MET A 87 7.42 5.03 -14.99
N LEU A 88 7.65 3.77 -14.63
CA LEU A 88 8.97 3.17 -14.71
C LEU A 88 9.33 2.83 -16.17
N VAL A 89 10.58 3.06 -16.54
CA VAL A 89 11.16 2.52 -17.78
C VAL A 89 11.18 0.99 -17.75
N MET A 90 11.22 0.35 -18.92
CA MET A 90 11.49 -1.10 -19.01
C MET A 90 12.81 -1.45 -18.32
N GLY A 91 12.81 -2.49 -17.48
CA GLY A 91 13.96 -2.83 -16.62
C GLY A 91 14.14 -1.94 -15.38
N GLY A 92 13.35 -0.87 -15.25
CA GLY A 92 13.27 -0.06 -14.04
C GLY A 92 12.69 -0.85 -12.86
N ARG A 93 12.96 -0.38 -11.63
CA ARG A 93 12.61 -1.12 -10.41
C ARG A 93 11.69 -0.33 -9.49
N ILE A 94 10.71 -1.03 -8.93
CA ILE A 94 9.98 -0.56 -7.75
C ILE A 94 10.48 -1.34 -6.52
N VAL A 95 10.79 -0.60 -5.46
CA VAL A 95 11.22 -1.12 -4.16
C VAL A 95 10.31 -0.54 -3.09
N TYR A 96 9.59 -1.39 -2.39
CA TYR A 96 8.69 -0.92 -1.33
C TYR A 96 8.62 -1.91 -0.18
N PHE A 97 8.37 -1.40 1.02
CA PHE A 97 8.07 -2.27 2.15
C PHE A 97 6.62 -2.78 2.05
N PHE A 98 6.39 -4.00 2.52
CA PHE A 98 5.06 -4.61 2.61
C PHE A 98 4.89 -5.21 4.01
N PRO A 99 3.74 -5.00 4.67
CA PRO A 99 3.53 -5.46 6.03
C PRO A 99 3.17 -6.95 6.02
N VAL A 100 3.74 -7.72 6.94
CA VAL A 100 3.46 -9.16 7.06
C VAL A 100 3.12 -9.49 8.51
N LEU A 101 2.00 -10.18 8.68
CA LEU A 101 1.66 -10.81 9.96
C LEU A 101 2.46 -12.11 10.05
N ARG A 102 3.18 -12.27 11.15
CA ARG A 102 3.90 -13.50 11.42
C ARG A 102 2.93 -14.45 12.11
N ASP A 103 2.48 -15.46 11.37
CA ASP A 103 1.77 -16.60 11.91
C ASP A 103 2.66 -17.84 11.82
N ASP A 104 2.77 -18.62 12.90
CA ASP A 104 3.72 -19.73 12.99
C ASP A 104 3.31 -20.91 12.06
N ASP A 105 2.07 -20.91 11.51
CA ASP A 105 1.49 -22.01 10.72
C ASP A 105 1.35 -21.76 9.20
N THR A 106 1.66 -20.56 8.69
CA THR A 106 1.51 -20.25 7.25
C THR A 106 2.87 -20.10 6.55
N LEU A 107 3.21 -21.08 5.71
CA LEU A 107 4.51 -21.17 5.04
C LEU A 107 4.64 -20.30 3.77
N GLU A 108 3.59 -19.64 3.30
CA GLU A 108 3.63 -18.87 2.05
C GLU A 108 2.92 -17.52 2.20
N THR A 109 3.71 -16.46 2.42
CA THR A 109 3.19 -15.09 2.29
C THR A 109 3.03 -14.77 0.81
N GLN A 110 1.78 -14.62 0.35
CA GLN A 110 1.52 -14.13 -1.01
C GLN A 110 1.74 -12.62 -1.07
N PHE A 111 2.62 -12.19 -1.97
CA PHE A 111 2.87 -10.77 -2.21
C PHE A 111 1.99 -10.24 -3.34
N PRO A 112 1.67 -8.94 -3.34
CA PRO A 112 0.97 -8.30 -4.44
C PRO A 112 1.67 -8.53 -5.78
N GLU A 113 0.92 -8.95 -6.79
CA GLU A 113 1.42 -9.15 -8.14
C GLU A 113 0.87 -8.09 -9.10
N HIS A 114 1.59 -7.88 -10.21
CA HIS A 114 1.15 -6.98 -11.27
C HIS A 114 1.71 -7.46 -12.63
N PRO A 115 0.91 -7.46 -13.72
CA PRO A 115 1.33 -8.04 -15.01
C PRO A 115 2.63 -7.47 -15.60
N CYS A 116 2.91 -6.19 -15.36
CA CYS A 116 4.15 -5.55 -15.83
C CYS A 116 5.41 -5.90 -15.01
N PHE A 117 5.27 -6.57 -13.87
CA PHE A 117 6.34 -6.71 -12.89
C PHE A 117 6.67 -8.16 -12.58
N LYS A 118 7.95 -8.41 -12.29
CA LYS A 118 8.45 -9.66 -11.73
C LYS A 118 9.14 -9.38 -10.40
N LEU A 119 8.76 -10.12 -9.35
CA LEU A 119 9.47 -10.11 -8.07
C LEU A 119 10.88 -10.70 -8.25
N VAL A 120 11.90 -9.96 -7.79
CA VAL A 120 13.32 -10.39 -7.91
C VAL A 120 14.02 -10.50 -6.57
N ALA A 121 13.53 -9.82 -5.53
CA ALA A 121 14.03 -9.97 -4.18
C ALA A 121 12.94 -9.65 -3.16
N ALA A 122 12.98 -10.38 -2.04
CA ALA A 122 12.16 -10.15 -0.87
C ALA A 122 13.07 -10.25 0.36
N SER A 123 13.20 -9.18 1.14
CA SER A 123 14.03 -9.15 2.34
C SER A 123 13.17 -8.84 3.56
N GLU A 124 13.00 -9.82 4.44
CA GLU A 124 12.23 -9.63 5.67
C GLU A 124 13.03 -8.84 6.72
N GLN A 125 12.36 -7.88 7.34
CA GLN A 125 12.78 -7.24 8.57
C GLN A 125 11.74 -7.53 9.66
N ILE A 126 12.15 -8.36 10.63
CA ILE A 126 11.34 -8.67 11.80
C ILE A 126 11.27 -7.41 12.69
N LEU A 127 10.05 -6.99 13.03
CA LEU A 127 9.81 -5.82 13.88
C LEU A 127 9.32 -6.24 15.27
N SER A 128 8.56 -7.33 15.36
CA SER A 128 8.10 -7.94 16.60
C SER A 128 7.87 -9.45 16.42
N THR A 129 7.36 -10.12 17.45
CA THR A 129 6.96 -11.53 17.37
C THR A 129 5.79 -11.78 16.42
N ARG A 130 4.90 -10.80 16.24
CA ARG A 130 3.67 -10.93 15.42
C ARG A 130 3.72 -10.18 14.10
N TYR A 131 4.73 -9.35 13.91
CA TYR A 131 4.77 -8.41 12.80
C TYR A 131 6.18 -8.29 12.22
N SER A 132 6.26 -8.38 10.90
CA SER A 132 7.43 -8.03 10.13
C SER A 132 7.04 -7.13 8.97
N ARG A 133 8.04 -6.57 8.31
CA ARG A 133 7.87 -5.94 7.00
C ARG A 133 8.86 -6.55 6.04
N VAL A 134 8.44 -6.77 4.80
CA VAL A 134 9.29 -7.33 3.75
C VAL A 134 9.59 -6.23 2.75
N LEU A 135 10.86 -5.97 2.49
CA LEU A 135 11.29 -5.10 1.39
C LEU A 135 11.17 -5.90 0.08
N LEU A 136 10.15 -5.58 -0.71
CA LEU A 136 9.91 -6.18 -2.01
C LEU A 136 10.62 -5.37 -3.09
N THR A 137 11.38 -6.06 -3.94
CA THR A 137 11.97 -5.48 -5.15
C THR A 137 11.38 -6.16 -6.37
N MET A 138 10.74 -5.38 -7.23
CA MET A 138 10.17 -5.85 -8.49
C MET A 138 10.78 -5.09 -9.66
N VAL A 139 11.01 -5.79 -10.77
CA VAL A 139 11.53 -5.22 -12.02
C VAL A 139 10.44 -5.19 -13.07
N LYS A 140 10.34 -4.07 -13.82
CA LYS A 140 9.40 -3.94 -14.93
C LYS A 140 9.86 -4.81 -16.10
N VAL A 141 9.06 -5.82 -16.45
CA VAL A 141 9.34 -6.81 -17.50
C VAL A 141 8.37 -6.74 -18.67
N GLY A 142 7.27 -6.00 -18.53
CA GLY A 142 6.24 -5.88 -19.56
C GLY A 142 5.78 -4.44 -19.78
N PRO A 143 5.30 -4.11 -20.99
CA PRO A 143 4.77 -2.79 -21.30
C PRO A 143 3.44 -2.55 -20.59
N TYR A 144 3.17 -1.28 -20.25
CA TYR A 144 1.86 -0.86 -19.75
C TYR A 144 0.90 -0.66 -20.93
N THR A 145 -0.03 -1.59 -21.11
CA THR A 145 -0.97 -1.61 -22.24
C THR A 145 -2.32 -0.99 -21.86
N ASP A 146 -3.12 -0.60 -22.85
CA ASP A 146 -4.46 -0.06 -22.62
C ASP A 146 -5.36 -1.03 -21.86
N ASN A 147 -5.21 -2.34 -22.06
CA ASN A 147 -5.95 -3.36 -21.32
C ASN A 147 -5.60 -3.35 -19.83
N ILE A 148 -4.32 -3.14 -19.50
CA ILE A 148 -3.86 -3.03 -18.11
C ILE A 148 -4.41 -1.74 -17.50
N ALA A 149 -4.37 -0.63 -18.25
CA ALA A 149 -4.91 0.65 -17.81
C ALA A 149 -6.42 0.58 -17.53
N GLU A 150 -7.19 -0.08 -18.40
CA GLU A 150 -8.62 -0.25 -18.20
C GLU A 150 -8.91 -1.16 -16.99
N ALA A 151 -8.18 -2.27 -16.84
CA ALA A 151 -8.32 -3.15 -15.67
C ALA A 151 -8.01 -2.42 -14.36
N ALA A 152 -6.95 -1.61 -14.33
CA ALA A 152 -6.58 -0.79 -13.17
C ALA A 152 -7.67 0.24 -12.87
N LYS A 153 -8.25 0.88 -13.89
CA LYS A 153 -9.34 1.84 -13.75
C LYS A 153 -10.62 1.20 -13.19
N ILE A 154 -11.01 0.02 -13.69
CA ILE A 154 -12.17 -0.73 -13.16
C ILE A 154 -11.95 -1.03 -11.68
N LYS A 155 -10.76 -1.51 -11.31
CA LYS A 155 -10.42 -1.82 -9.93
C LYS A 155 -10.37 -0.57 -9.04
N HIS A 156 -9.87 0.55 -9.56
CA HIS A 156 -9.91 1.84 -8.87
C HIS A 156 -11.34 2.32 -8.60
N LEU A 157 -12.26 2.14 -9.55
CA LEU A 157 -13.69 2.42 -9.36
C LEU A 157 -14.31 1.50 -8.30
N ASP A 158 -13.99 0.21 -8.32
CA ASP A 158 -14.43 -0.74 -7.28
C ASP A 158 -13.98 -0.31 -5.88
N PHE A 159 -12.70 0.08 -5.72
CA PHE A 159 -12.22 0.59 -4.42
C PHE A 159 -12.97 1.83 -3.96
N ARG A 160 -13.35 2.71 -4.90
CA ARG A 160 -14.10 3.93 -4.59
C ARG A 160 -15.53 3.62 -4.17
N GLU A 161 -16.22 2.72 -4.87
CA GLU A 161 -17.61 2.34 -4.60
C GLU A 161 -17.73 1.46 -3.35
N ASN A 162 -16.79 0.54 -3.16
CA ASN A 162 -16.75 -0.41 -2.04
C ASN A 162 -15.79 0.03 -0.92
N HIS A 163 -15.59 1.34 -0.77
CA HIS A 163 -14.56 1.90 0.11
C HIS A 163 -14.63 1.39 1.57
N LEU A 164 -15.84 1.25 2.13
CA LEU A 164 -16.01 0.78 3.51
C LEU A 164 -15.60 -0.69 3.68
N LYS A 165 -16.02 -1.55 2.74
CA LYS A 165 -15.67 -2.98 2.72
C LYS A 165 -14.15 -3.17 2.72
N TRP A 166 -13.47 -2.50 1.79
CA TRP A 166 -12.01 -2.59 1.65
C TRP A 166 -11.23 -2.00 2.84
N LEU A 167 -11.86 -1.08 3.60
CA LEU A 167 -11.25 -0.53 4.81
C LEU A 167 -11.31 -1.52 5.98
N GLU A 168 -12.39 -2.29 6.08
CA GLU A 168 -12.56 -3.32 7.11
C GLU A 168 -11.64 -4.52 6.82
N ASP A 169 -11.64 -5.02 5.59
CA ASP A 169 -10.84 -6.18 5.17
C ASP A 169 -9.33 -5.89 5.17
N GLY A 170 -8.92 -4.63 4.93
CA GLY A 170 -7.52 -4.23 4.81
C GLY A 170 -6.85 -3.78 6.12
N ASN A 171 -7.53 -3.88 7.27
CA ASN A 171 -7.04 -3.33 8.53
C ASN A 171 -6.18 -4.34 9.31
N ILE A 172 -4.86 -4.22 9.16
CA ILE A 172 -3.89 -5.05 9.90
C ILE A 172 -3.61 -4.56 11.34
N HIS A 173 -4.10 -3.37 11.71
CA HIS A 173 -3.84 -2.79 13.05
C HIS A 173 -4.40 -3.66 14.17
N SER A 174 -5.62 -4.17 14.00
CA SER A 174 -6.25 -5.06 14.97
C SER A 174 -5.40 -6.31 15.23
N SER A 175 -4.90 -6.95 14.17
CA SER A 175 -4.05 -8.14 14.27
C SER A 175 -2.70 -7.88 14.93
N VAL A 176 -2.11 -6.69 14.74
CA VAL A 176 -0.80 -6.34 15.33
C VAL A 176 -0.90 -6.01 16.82
N PHE A 177 -1.96 -5.34 17.27
CA PHE A 177 -2.06 -4.78 18.63
C PHE A 177 -3.05 -5.50 19.56
N SER A 178 -3.80 -6.49 19.09
CA SER A 178 -4.67 -7.28 19.97
C SER A 178 -3.83 -8.03 21.02
N PRO A 179 -4.29 -8.26 22.26
CA PRO A 179 -3.57 -9.09 23.23
C PRO A 179 -3.39 -10.52 22.70
N ALA A 180 -2.23 -11.15 22.94
CA ALA A 180 -1.97 -12.52 22.49
C ALA A 180 -2.77 -13.59 23.27
N ASP A 181 -3.45 -13.19 24.34
CA ASP A 181 -4.05 -14.10 25.33
C ASP A 181 -5.48 -14.55 25.00
N SER A 182 -6.06 -14.14 23.86
CA SER A 182 -7.43 -14.52 23.49
C SER A 182 -7.54 -15.84 22.70
N GLN A 183 -6.43 -16.52 22.40
CA GLN A 183 -6.43 -17.81 21.68
C GLN A 183 -5.83 -19.00 22.46
N LEU A 184 -5.51 -18.84 23.76
CA LEU A 184 -5.01 -19.93 24.60
C LEU A 184 -6.08 -20.44 25.57
N THR A 185 -7.14 -21.05 25.03
CA THR A 185 -7.95 -22.03 25.77
C THR A 185 -8.24 -23.23 24.89
N GLU A 186 -7.28 -24.15 24.83
CA GLU A 186 -7.40 -25.57 25.21
C GLU A 186 -6.35 -26.41 24.47
N GLY A 187 -5.44 -27.04 25.23
CA GLY A 187 -4.72 -28.23 24.78
C GLY A 187 -3.22 -28.09 24.51
N SER A 188 -2.43 -28.80 25.32
CA SER A 188 -1.04 -29.24 25.11
C SER A 188 0.11 -28.27 25.44
N ARG A 189 0.71 -28.53 26.62
CA ARG A 189 2.06 -28.11 26.99
C ARG A 189 3.09 -28.99 26.27
N SER A 190 4.25 -28.40 25.93
CA SER A 190 5.51 -28.99 25.43
C SER A 190 5.65 -28.82 23.90
N LEU A 191 6.67 -28.14 23.33
CA LEU A 191 8.12 -28.26 23.55
C LEU A 191 8.76 -26.86 23.39
N ARG A 192 9.65 -26.47 24.31
CA ARG A 192 10.42 -25.21 24.19
C ARG A 192 11.59 -25.42 23.23
N GLU A 193 11.41 -25.07 21.97
CA GLU A 193 12.54 -24.86 21.04
C GLU A 193 12.78 -23.36 20.77
N LEU A 194 14.07 -23.05 20.64
CA LEU A 194 14.69 -21.73 20.78
C LEU A 194 14.21 -20.74 19.72
N LYS A 195 13.20 -19.93 20.05
CA LYS A 195 12.82 -18.77 19.23
C LYS A 195 13.96 -17.74 19.21
N PRO A 196 14.37 -17.20 18.04
CA PRO A 196 15.36 -16.15 17.97
C PRO A 196 14.87 -14.93 18.77
N LYS A 197 15.59 -14.59 19.84
CA LYS A 197 15.29 -13.39 20.64
C LYS A 197 15.52 -12.16 19.79
N TYR A 198 14.43 -11.45 19.47
CA TYR A 198 14.50 -10.08 18.97
C TYR A 198 15.22 -9.21 20.01
N ARG A 199 16.44 -8.79 19.69
CA ARG A 199 17.23 -7.90 20.54
C ARG A 199 17.21 -6.52 19.90
N GLY A 200 16.14 -5.78 20.14
CA GLY A 200 16.06 -4.37 19.75
C GLY A 200 17.17 -3.60 20.46
N LYS A 201 18.25 -3.29 19.75
CA LYS A 201 19.21 -2.29 20.20
C LYS A 201 18.69 -0.94 19.73
N TYR A 202 18.13 -0.18 20.66
CA TYR A 202 17.97 1.26 20.50
C TYR A 202 19.38 1.87 20.42
N VAL A 203 19.64 2.66 19.38
CA VAL A 203 20.56 3.81 19.40
C VAL A 203 19.83 4.94 18.70
#